data_AF-A0A6N9BF41-F1
#
_entry.id   AF-A0A6N9BF41-F1
#
_cell.length_a   1.000
_cell.length_b   1.000
_cell.length_c   1.000
_cell.angle_alpha   90.00
_cell.angle_beta   90.00
_cell.angle_gamma   90.00
#
_symmetry.space_group_name_H-M   'P 1'
#
loop_
_entity.id
_entity.type
_entity.pdbx_description
1 polymer ?
#
loop_
_entity_poly.entity_id
_entity_poly.type
_entity_poly.pdbx_seq_one_letter_code
_entity_poly.pdbx_strand_id
1 'polypeptide(L)'
;TSVGFFDRTGAPWPIEAVLADERLGATKRDGSAHLVHFAPGARWLSGNASVMLEGLAEPVLLMLGEREGVADFRVDIRLAKAGPNADPLAGAGAAGFHAGSDVLLGLLSGNPPAGAQLLDVEGVEARAWRFGDELLLVTRAHLLSPGPRAAERDPSGRWAYRLAGVPYAMVSEEGRELRAAFLERTDIPQQARE
;
A
#
# COMPACT_ATOMS: atom_id res chain seq x y z
N THR A 1 -5.00 24.15 3.78
CA THR A 1 -4.66 22.78 3.32
C THR A 1 -5.90 22.03 2.92
N SER A 2 -5.86 21.30 1.81
CA SER A 2 -6.96 20.41 1.41
C SER A 2 -6.65 18.98 1.80
N VAL A 3 -7.60 18.29 2.42
CA VAL A 3 -7.49 16.88 2.80
C VAL A 3 -8.52 16.08 2.02
N GLY A 4 -8.09 15.03 1.33
CA GLY A 4 -8.95 14.10 0.59
C GLY A 4 -8.98 12.71 1.20
N PHE A 5 -10.14 12.05 1.12
CA PHE A 5 -10.33 10.71 1.64
C PHE A 5 -10.61 9.71 0.53
N PHE A 6 -9.90 8.59 0.57
CA PHE A 6 -9.97 7.53 -0.42
C PHE A 6 -10.03 6.18 0.25
N ASP A 7 -10.61 5.22 -0.44
CA ASP A 7 -10.63 3.84 0.00
C ASP A 7 -9.41 3.06 -0.51
N ARG A 8 -9.33 1.77 -0.17
CA ARG A 8 -8.21 0.91 -0.59
C ARG A 8 -8.06 0.78 -2.11
N THR A 9 -9.13 0.99 -2.87
CA THR A 9 -9.16 0.91 -4.34
C THR A 9 -8.71 2.21 -5.01
N GLY A 10 -8.56 3.29 -4.22
CA GLY A 10 -8.33 4.63 -4.74
C GLY A 10 -9.61 5.38 -5.10
N ALA A 11 -10.78 4.79 -4.82
CA ALA A 11 -12.05 5.46 -5.04
C ALA A 11 -12.28 6.56 -3.98
N PRO A 12 -12.82 7.72 -4.38
CA PRO A 12 -13.17 8.79 -3.45
C PRO A 12 -14.18 8.33 -2.38
N TRP A 13 -13.85 8.55 -1.11
CA TRP A 13 -14.75 8.26 0.02
C TRP A 13 -15.52 9.52 0.43
N PRO A 14 -16.85 9.56 0.29
CA PRO A 14 -17.63 10.74 0.66
C PRO A 14 -17.56 11.04 2.15
N ILE A 15 -17.41 12.33 2.47
CA ILE A 15 -17.49 12.87 3.83
C ILE A 15 -18.97 13.17 4.11
N GLU A 16 -19.51 12.66 5.20
CA GLU A 16 -20.83 13.04 5.69
C GLU A 16 -20.73 14.38 6.43
N ALA A 17 -19.91 14.41 7.48
CA ALA A 17 -19.79 15.57 8.36
C ALA A 17 -18.33 15.85 8.72
N VAL A 18 -18.05 17.12 9.02
CA VAL A 18 -16.77 17.55 9.59
C VAL A 18 -17.07 18.38 10.82
N LEU A 19 -16.42 18.02 11.92
CA LEU A 19 -16.38 18.82 13.14
C LEU A 19 -14.92 19.21 13.36
N ALA A 20 -14.64 20.50 13.38
CA ALA A 20 -13.29 21.01 13.60
C ALA A 20 -13.35 22.16 14.61
N ASP A 21 -12.21 22.42 15.25
CA ASP A 21 -12.03 23.65 16.02
C ASP A 21 -12.37 24.87 15.13
N GLU A 22 -13.20 25.79 15.64
CA GLU A 22 -13.65 26.98 14.90
C GLU A 22 -12.48 27.80 14.33
N ARG A 23 -11.34 27.80 15.03
CA ARG A 23 -10.14 28.55 14.64
C ARG A 23 -9.43 27.92 13.43
N LEU A 24 -9.67 26.63 13.17
CA LEU A 24 -9.12 25.92 12.01
C LEU A 24 -9.90 26.17 10.72
N GLY A 25 -11.20 26.48 10.82
CA GLY A 25 -12.10 26.70 9.68
C GLY A 25 -12.17 25.51 8.71
N ALA A 26 -13.24 24.71 8.76
CA ALA A 26 -13.45 23.58 7.86
C ALA A 26 -14.54 23.88 6.83
N THR A 27 -14.22 23.76 5.54
CA THR A 27 -15.19 23.94 4.45
C THR A 27 -15.21 22.73 3.54
N LYS A 28 -16.40 22.15 3.32
CA LYS A 28 -16.66 21.21 2.22
C LYS A 28 -17.07 22.03 0.99
N ARG A 29 -16.49 21.72 -0.18
CA ARG A 29 -16.90 22.33 -1.44
C ARG A 29 -17.94 21.43 -2.12
N ASP A 30 -19.04 22.03 -2.59
CA ASP A 30 -20.03 21.32 -3.40
C ASP A 30 -19.38 20.67 -4.64
N GLY A 31 -19.77 19.43 -4.93
CA GLY A 31 -19.22 18.62 -6.02
C GLY A 31 -17.93 17.84 -5.67
N SER A 32 -17.29 18.12 -4.52
CA SER A 32 -16.09 17.39 -4.06
C SER A 32 -16.35 16.72 -2.71
N ALA A 33 -17.29 15.77 -2.68
CA ALA A 33 -17.79 15.16 -1.45
C ALA A 33 -16.71 14.48 -0.57
N HIS A 34 -15.57 14.09 -1.16
CA HIS A 34 -14.46 13.43 -0.47
C HIS A 34 -13.36 14.39 0.01
N LEU A 35 -13.53 15.70 -0.20
CA LEU A 35 -12.54 16.73 0.15
C LEU A 35 -13.06 17.65 1.25
N VAL A 36 -12.17 17.97 2.19
CA VAL A 36 -12.34 19.06 3.15
C VAL A 36 -11.17 20.03 3.05
N HIS A 37 -11.47 21.32 3.08
CA HIS A 37 -10.47 22.37 3.14
C HIS A 37 -10.39 22.94 4.55
N PHE A 38 -9.18 22.95 5.11
CA PHE A 38 -8.87 23.61 6.37
C PHE A 38 -8.13 24.92 6.09
N ALA A 39 -8.68 26.02 6.59
CA ALA A 39 -8.16 27.38 6.41
C ALA A 39 -8.02 28.05 7.78
N PRO A 40 -6.91 27.77 8.51
CA PRO A 40 -6.71 28.34 9.84
C PRO A 40 -6.67 29.86 9.79
N GLY A 41 -7.38 30.50 10.71
CA GLY A 41 -7.52 31.97 10.74
C GLY A 41 -6.29 32.72 11.27
N ALA A 42 -5.26 32.02 11.74
CA ALA A 42 -4.02 32.60 12.28
C ALA A 42 -2.81 31.66 12.05
N ARG A 43 -1.61 32.23 12.14
CA ARG A 43 -0.36 31.45 12.20
C ARG A 43 -0.23 30.76 13.57
N TRP A 44 0.49 29.64 13.63
CA TRP A 44 0.71 28.85 14.85
C TRP A 44 -0.56 28.28 15.49
N LEU A 45 -1.50 27.84 14.66
CA LEU A 45 -2.72 27.15 15.11
C LEU A 45 -2.53 25.63 15.03
N SER A 46 -2.74 24.97 16.17
CA SER A 46 -2.98 23.53 16.24
C SER A 46 -4.43 23.29 16.65
N GLY A 47 -5.00 22.18 16.20
CA GLY A 47 -6.35 21.81 16.58
C GLY A 47 -6.74 20.43 16.05
N ASN A 48 -7.88 19.96 16.51
CA ASN A 48 -8.41 18.66 16.12
C ASN A 48 -9.56 18.83 15.13
N ALA A 49 -9.65 17.88 14.21
CA ALA A 49 -10.82 17.71 13.35
C ALA A 49 -11.27 16.26 13.40
N SER A 50 -12.58 16.06 13.44
CA SER A 50 -13.26 14.78 13.31
C SER A 50 -13.99 14.78 11.99
N VAL A 51 -13.68 13.80 11.14
CA VAL A 51 -14.28 13.64 9.81
C VAL A 51 -15.09 12.36 9.79
N MET A 52 -16.40 12.49 9.67
CA MET A 52 -17.30 11.36 9.48
C MET A 52 -17.36 11.01 8.00
N LEU A 53 -17.06 9.75 7.68
CA LEU A 53 -17.09 9.23 6.32
C LEU A 53 -18.33 8.38 6.11
N GLU A 54 -18.88 8.40 4.90
CA GLU A 54 -20.12 7.70 4.59
C GLU A 54 -20.02 6.20 4.86
N GLY A 55 -20.95 5.67 5.65
CA GLY A 55 -20.98 4.26 6.03
C GLY A 55 -19.84 3.79 6.94
N LEU A 56 -19.07 4.70 7.53
CA LEU A 56 -18.10 4.41 8.58
C LEU A 56 -18.69 4.75 9.94
N ALA A 57 -18.74 3.77 10.85
CA ALA A 57 -19.36 3.97 12.17
C ALA A 57 -18.55 4.90 13.09
N GLU A 58 -17.23 4.93 12.90
CA GLU A 58 -16.31 5.74 13.70
C GLU A 58 -15.68 6.85 12.83
N PRO A 59 -15.58 8.08 13.33
CA PRO A 59 -14.98 9.17 12.57
C PRO A 59 -13.45 9.07 12.53
N VAL A 60 -12.86 9.60 11.47
CA VAL A 60 -11.42 9.77 11.35
C VAL A 60 -11.00 11.02 12.12
N LEU A 61 -10.13 10.86 13.12
CA LEU A 61 -9.58 11.96 13.91
C LEU A 61 -8.27 12.47 13.30
N LEU A 62 -8.20 13.77 13.08
CA LEU A 62 -7.04 14.47 12.55
C LEU A 62 -6.54 15.47 13.60
N MET A 63 -5.22 15.51 13.78
CA MET A 63 -4.54 16.58 14.50
C MET A 63 -3.81 17.45 13.48
N LEU A 64 -4.20 18.71 13.39
CA LEU A 64 -3.57 19.70 12.54
C LEU A 64 -2.56 20.48 13.37
N GLY A 65 -1.35 20.63 12.84
CA GLY A 65 -0.28 21.41 13.44
C GLY A 65 0.66 21.96 12.37
N GLU A 66 1.34 23.06 12.69
CA GLU A 66 2.31 23.68 11.80
C GLU A 66 3.66 22.95 11.88
N ARG A 67 4.32 22.77 10.72
CA ARG A 67 5.77 22.49 10.64
C ARG A 67 6.44 23.69 9.97
N GLU A 68 7.53 24.19 10.55
CA GLU A 68 8.32 25.25 9.90
C GLU A 68 8.82 24.79 8.52
N GLY A 69 8.59 25.63 7.50
CA GLY A 69 9.29 25.54 6.21
C GLY A 69 8.60 24.76 5.07
N VAL A 70 7.39 24.23 5.24
CA VAL A 70 6.68 23.53 4.16
C VAL A 70 5.19 23.91 4.15
N ALA A 71 4.72 24.51 3.07
CA ALA A 71 3.29 24.64 2.81
C ALA A 71 2.81 23.34 2.15
N ASP A 72 2.12 22.48 2.90
CA ASP A 72 1.49 21.28 2.33
C ASP A 72 0.25 21.69 1.51
N PHE A 73 0.35 21.54 0.18
CA PHE A 73 -0.70 21.96 -0.75
C PHE A 73 -1.89 20.98 -0.78
N ARG A 74 -1.71 19.70 -0.41
CA ARG A 74 -2.74 18.67 -0.38
C ARG A 74 -2.30 17.44 0.43
N VAL A 75 -3.21 16.87 1.23
CA VAL A 75 -3.02 15.60 1.95
C VAL A 75 -4.08 14.62 1.48
N ASP A 76 -3.70 13.42 1.07
CA ASP A 76 -4.65 12.35 0.71
C ASP A 76 -4.54 11.22 1.74
N ILE A 77 -5.64 10.91 2.41
CA ILE A 77 -5.75 9.86 3.42
C ILE A 77 -6.44 8.66 2.78
N ARG A 78 -5.76 7.51 2.78
CA ARG A 78 -6.31 6.26 2.25
C ARG A 78 -6.66 5.30 3.38
N LEU A 79 -7.92 4.89 3.42
CA LEU A 79 -8.40 3.87 4.36
C LEU A 79 -8.14 2.47 3.80
N ALA A 80 -7.69 1.55 4.64
CA ALA A 80 -7.49 0.14 4.27
C ALA A 80 -8.82 -0.66 4.11
N LYS A 81 -9.95 0.03 3.98
CA LYS A 81 -11.30 -0.53 3.82
C LYS A 81 -11.83 -0.18 2.43
N ALA A 82 -12.75 -0.98 1.90
CA ALA A 82 -13.53 -0.61 0.72
C ALA A 82 -14.61 0.42 1.11
N GLY A 83 -14.69 1.52 0.38
CA GLY A 83 -15.65 2.59 0.60
C GLY A 83 -16.95 2.39 -0.18
N PRO A 84 -17.93 3.29 -0.02
CA PRO A 84 -19.21 3.22 -0.75
C PRO A 84 -19.05 3.27 -2.27
N ASN A 85 -18.02 3.99 -2.75
CA ASN A 85 -17.71 4.11 -4.17
C ASN A 85 -16.57 3.18 -4.61
N ALA A 86 -16.20 2.18 -3.78
CA ALA A 86 -15.12 1.26 -4.09
C ALA A 86 -15.31 0.70 -5.49
N ASP A 87 -14.28 0.80 -6.32
CA ASP A 87 -14.33 0.15 -7.61
C ASP A 87 -14.26 -1.37 -7.38
N PRO A 88 -15.34 -2.12 -7.65
CA PRO A 88 -15.33 -3.58 -7.47
C PRO A 88 -14.30 -4.24 -8.40
N LEU A 89 -13.90 -3.57 -9.49
CA LEU A 89 -12.91 -4.03 -10.45
C LEU A 89 -11.48 -3.58 -10.12
N ALA A 90 -11.28 -2.58 -9.27
CA ALA A 90 -9.95 -2.24 -8.77
C ALA A 90 -9.36 -3.32 -7.86
N GLY A 91 -10.19 -4.26 -7.37
CA GLY A 91 -9.77 -5.57 -6.87
C GLY A 91 -9.93 -6.73 -7.88
N ALA A 92 -10.67 -6.53 -8.98
CA ALA A 92 -10.83 -7.50 -10.07
C ALA A 92 -9.80 -7.34 -11.20
N GLY A 93 -8.67 -6.69 -10.92
CA GLY A 93 -7.44 -6.82 -11.68
C GLY A 93 -6.73 -8.14 -11.36
N ALA A 94 -7.40 -9.25 -11.66
CA ALA A 94 -6.94 -10.64 -11.81
C ALA A 94 -8.00 -11.58 -11.24
N ALA A 95 -8.56 -12.44 -12.08
CA ALA A 95 -9.00 -13.75 -11.61
C ALA A 95 -7.81 -14.39 -10.88
N GLY A 96 -7.80 -14.40 -9.54
CA GLY A 96 -6.66 -14.94 -8.81
C GLY A 96 -6.48 -14.59 -7.33
N PHE A 97 -7.31 -13.77 -6.67
CA PHE A 97 -7.31 -13.71 -5.20
C PHE A 97 -7.88 -15.00 -4.61
N HIS A 98 -7.09 -16.06 -4.65
CA HIS A 98 -7.34 -17.29 -3.90
C HIS A 98 -6.78 -17.08 -2.50
N ALA A 99 -7.66 -16.83 -1.53
CA ALA A 99 -7.35 -17.25 -0.17
C ALA A 99 -7.11 -18.77 -0.22
N GLY A 100 -5.92 -19.23 0.18
CA GLY A 100 -5.55 -20.65 0.12
C GLY A 100 -4.75 -21.07 -1.11
N SER A 101 -3.89 -20.20 -1.65
CA SER A 101 -2.91 -20.65 -2.65
C SER A 101 -1.87 -21.55 -1.98
N ASP A 102 -2.01 -22.88 -2.13
CA ASP A 102 -1.06 -23.88 -1.62
C ASP A 102 0.40 -23.57 -2.00
N VAL A 103 0.60 -22.94 -3.16
CA VAL A 103 1.91 -22.48 -3.63
C VAL A 103 2.48 -21.37 -2.74
N LEU A 104 1.67 -20.37 -2.36
CA LEU A 104 2.12 -19.25 -1.52
C LEU A 104 2.32 -19.70 -0.07
N LEU A 105 1.48 -20.60 0.43
CA LEU A 105 1.69 -21.22 1.74
C LEU A 105 2.95 -22.09 1.74
N GLY A 106 3.18 -22.88 0.69
CA GLY A 106 4.40 -23.65 0.49
C GLY A 106 5.65 -22.76 0.49
N LEU A 107 5.62 -21.62 -0.20
CA LEU A 107 6.70 -20.64 -0.20
C LEU A 107 7.00 -20.08 1.20
N LEU A 108 5.97 -19.75 1.99
CA LEU A 108 6.14 -19.31 3.37
C LEU A 108 6.78 -20.42 4.23
N SER A 109 6.45 -21.68 3.97
CA SER A 109 7.10 -22.84 4.60
C SER A 109 8.49 -23.17 4.04
N GLY A 110 8.98 -22.44 3.03
CA GLY A 110 10.29 -22.68 2.40
C GLY A 110 10.29 -23.74 1.29
N ASN A 111 9.12 -24.17 0.82
CA ASN A 111 8.92 -25.14 -0.24
C ASN A 111 8.43 -24.42 -1.52
N PRO A 112 9.32 -23.84 -2.35
CA PRO A 112 8.92 -23.28 -3.63
C PRO A 112 8.39 -24.36 -4.58
N PRO A 113 7.49 -24.02 -5.51
CA PRO A 113 6.92 -25.01 -6.43
C PRO A 113 8.00 -25.58 -7.36
N ALA A 114 7.82 -26.84 -7.77
CA ALA A 114 8.73 -27.49 -8.70
C ALA A 114 8.81 -26.70 -10.02
N GLY A 115 10.02 -26.50 -10.54
CA GLY A 115 10.27 -25.71 -11.74
C GLY A 115 10.39 -24.19 -11.50
N ALA A 116 10.25 -23.71 -10.26
CA ALA A 116 10.57 -22.33 -9.92
C ALA A 116 12.09 -22.10 -9.87
N GLN A 117 12.58 -21.12 -10.61
CA GLN A 117 13.99 -20.74 -10.65
C GLN A 117 14.25 -19.63 -9.64
N LEU A 118 15.23 -19.82 -8.77
CA LEU A 118 15.60 -18.81 -7.77
C LEU A 118 16.25 -17.60 -8.44
N LEU A 119 15.85 -16.41 -8.00
CA LEU A 119 16.37 -15.12 -8.47
C LEU A 119 17.19 -14.45 -7.37
N ASP A 120 18.17 -13.65 -7.77
CA ASP A 120 18.83 -12.71 -6.86
C ASP A 120 17.94 -11.49 -6.66
N VAL A 121 17.86 -11.01 -5.41
CA VAL A 121 17.09 -9.83 -5.05
C VAL A 121 18.02 -8.77 -4.49
N GLU A 122 17.99 -7.58 -5.09
CA GLU A 122 18.74 -6.42 -4.64
C GLU A 122 17.81 -5.34 -4.08
N GLY A 123 18.28 -4.60 -3.06
CA GLY A 123 17.59 -3.43 -2.50
C GLY A 123 16.61 -3.70 -1.36
N VAL A 124 16.30 -4.97 -1.07
CA VAL A 124 15.45 -5.36 0.08
C VAL A 124 15.77 -6.79 0.52
N GLU A 125 15.56 -7.09 1.81
CA GLU A 125 15.58 -8.47 2.31
C GLU A 125 14.34 -9.24 1.80
N ALA A 126 14.56 -10.08 0.80
CA ALA A 126 13.51 -10.89 0.20
C ALA A 126 14.08 -12.14 -0.47
N ARG A 127 13.20 -13.10 -0.76
CA ARG A 127 13.50 -14.23 -1.65
C ARG A 127 12.52 -14.20 -2.81
N ALA A 128 13.02 -14.38 -4.02
CA ALA A 128 12.20 -14.36 -5.22
C ALA A 128 12.48 -15.55 -6.13
N TRP A 129 11.44 -15.98 -6.85
CA TRP A 129 11.54 -17.03 -7.85
C TRP A 129 10.79 -16.66 -9.13
N ARG A 130 11.33 -17.07 -10.28
CA ARG A 130 10.62 -17.10 -11.55
C ARG A 130 9.87 -18.41 -11.68
N PHE A 131 8.58 -18.36 -11.95
CA PHE A 131 7.74 -19.54 -12.17
C PHE A 131 6.88 -19.33 -13.42
N GLY A 132 7.34 -19.85 -14.55
CA GLY A 132 6.78 -19.47 -15.86
C GLY A 132 6.90 -17.95 -16.07
N ASP A 133 5.79 -17.32 -16.42
CA ASP A 133 5.70 -15.86 -16.61
C ASP A 133 5.43 -15.09 -15.32
N GLU A 134 5.37 -15.78 -14.18
CA GLU A 134 5.07 -15.19 -12.88
C GLU A 134 6.32 -15.03 -12.03
N LEU A 135 6.25 -14.07 -11.12
CA LEU A 135 7.24 -13.83 -10.10
C LEU A 135 6.63 -14.14 -8.73
N LEU A 136 7.32 -14.97 -7.96
CA LEU A 136 6.95 -15.31 -6.59
C LEU A 136 7.90 -14.58 -5.66
N LEU A 137 7.39 -13.81 -4.70
CA LEU A 137 8.17 -12.96 -3.80
C LEU A 137 7.83 -13.25 -2.34
N VAL A 138 8.81 -13.55 -1.51
CA VAL A 138 8.66 -13.66 -0.06
C VAL A 138 9.49 -12.57 0.62
N THR A 139 8.84 -11.70 1.40
CA THR A 139 9.51 -10.57 2.09
C THR A 139 8.75 -10.15 3.34
N ARG A 140 9.38 -9.41 4.25
CA ARG A 140 8.71 -8.72 5.36
C ARG A 140 8.19 -7.33 4.94
N ALA A 141 8.69 -6.78 3.83
CA ALA A 141 8.26 -5.50 3.31
C ALA A 141 6.83 -5.57 2.72
N HIS A 142 6.11 -4.45 2.77
CA HIS A 142 4.79 -4.31 2.16
C HIS A 142 4.92 -3.99 0.67
N LEU A 143 4.28 -4.77 -0.19
CA LEU A 143 4.31 -4.51 -1.63
C LEU A 143 3.48 -3.25 -1.96
N LEU A 144 4.08 -2.29 -2.66
CA LEU A 144 3.43 -1.07 -3.14
C LEU A 144 3.06 -1.17 -4.62
N SER A 145 3.96 -1.69 -5.46
CA SER A 145 3.69 -1.94 -6.88
C SER A 145 4.63 -3.00 -7.48
N PRO A 146 4.21 -3.73 -8.53
CA PRO A 146 2.85 -3.77 -9.11
C PRO A 146 1.84 -4.41 -8.14
N GLY A 147 0.55 -4.34 -8.47
CA GLY A 147 -0.48 -5.06 -7.70
C GLY A 147 -0.25 -6.58 -7.75
N PRO A 148 -0.37 -7.30 -6.62
CA PRO A 148 -0.23 -8.76 -6.60
C PRO A 148 -1.45 -9.45 -7.22
N ARG A 149 -1.20 -10.54 -7.95
CA ARG A 149 -2.25 -11.47 -8.40
C ARG A 149 -2.81 -12.30 -7.24
N ALA A 150 -1.96 -12.62 -6.27
CA ALA A 150 -2.31 -13.28 -5.03
C ALA A 150 -1.31 -12.90 -3.92
N ALA A 151 -1.74 -12.93 -2.67
CA ALA A 151 -0.90 -12.66 -1.51
C ALA A 151 -1.32 -13.51 -0.31
N GLU A 152 -0.36 -14.04 0.43
CA GLU A 152 -0.56 -14.73 1.70
C GLU A 152 0.39 -14.17 2.75
N ARG A 153 0.03 -14.27 4.03
CA ARG A 153 0.85 -13.80 5.14
C ARG A 153 0.95 -14.87 6.21
N ASP A 154 2.15 -15.06 6.75
CA ASP A 154 2.33 -15.92 7.92
C ASP A 154 2.24 -15.14 9.25
N PRO A 155 2.03 -15.84 10.39
CA PRO A 155 2.04 -15.20 11.71
C PRO A 155 3.37 -14.55 12.10
N SER A 156 4.48 -14.91 11.43
CA SER A 156 5.79 -14.30 11.67
C SER A 156 5.92 -12.92 11.03
N GLY A 157 4.94 -12.49 10.24
CA GLY A 157 4.91 -11.20 9.57
C GLY A 157 5.56 -11.20 8.19
N ARG A 158 5.86 -12.37 7.60
CA ARG A 158 6.30 -12.47 6.20
C ARG A 158 5.09 -12.54 5.28
N TRP A 159 5.23 -11.89 4.14
CA TRP A 159 4.30 -11.97 3.02
C TRP A 159 4.87 -12.87 1.93
N ALA A 160 4.01 -13.60 1.25
CA ALA A 160 4.27 -14.26 -0.02
C ALA A 160 3.34 -13.65 -1.08
N TYR A 161 3.91 -13.10 -2.15
CA TYR A 161 3.18 -12.47 -3.25
C TYR A 161 3.38 -13.27 -4.54
N ARG A 162 2.33 -13.34 -5.35
CA ARG A 162 2.38 -13.73 -6.76
C ARG A 162 2.20 -12.49 -7.62
N LEU A 163 3.16 -12.25 -8.50
CA LEU A 163 3.24 -11.06 -9.34
C LEU A 163 3.32 -11.47 -10.81
N ALA A 164 2.94 -10.55 -11.70
CA ALA A 164 3.36 -10.67 -13.10
C ALA A 164 4.89 -10.60 -13.16
N GLY A 165 5.49 -11.23 -14.18
CA GLY A 165 6.93 -11.16 -14.41
C GLY A 165 7.40 -9.72 -14.63
N VAL A 166 8.03 -9.15 -13.61
CA VAL A 166 8.59 -7.78 -13.64
C VAL A 166 10.07 -7.80 -13.25
N PRO A 167 10.88 -6.85 -13.75
CA PRO A 167 12.29 -6.76 -13.39
C PRO A 167 12.53 -6.10 -12.02
N TYR A 168 11.54 -5.40 -11.47
CA TYR A 168 11.58 -4.84 -10.13
C TYR A 168 10.18 -4.63 -9.54
N ALA A 169 10.10 -4.49 -8.22
CA ALA A 169 8.92 -4.11 -7.47
C ALA A 169 9.24 -2.97 -6.50
N MET A 170 8.24 -2.13 -6.20
CA MET A 170 8.34 -1.13 -5.13
C MET A 170 7.73 -1.72 -3.86
N VAL A 171 8.46 -1.58 -2.75
CA VAL A 171 8.05 -2.09 -1.44
C VAL A 171 8.22 -1.00 -0.39
N SER A 172 7.49 -1.12 0.72
CA SER A 172 7.65 -0.29 1.91
C SER A 172 8.18 -1.12 3.06
N GLU A 173 9.27 -0.67 3.64
CA GLU A 173 9.82 -1.20 4.87
C GLU A 173 9.94 -0.06 5.88
N GLU A 174 9.27 -0.18 7.02
CA GLU A 174 9.24 0.85 8.07
C GLU A 174 8.86 2.26 7.56
N GLY A 175 7.96 2.32 6.56
CA GLY A 175 7.52 3.58 5.96
C GLY A 175 8.48 4.17 4.92
N ARG A 176 9.62 3.52 4.65
CA ARG A 176 10.53 3.90 3.56
C ARG A 176 10.20 3.13 2.30
N GLU A 177 10.11 3.84 1.19
CA GLU A 177 9.95 3.23 -0.14
C GLU A 177 11.30 2.71 -0.64
N LEU A 178 11.35 1.43 -0.99
CA LEU A 178 12.53 0.72 -1.49
C LEU A 178 12.20 0.03 -2.82
N ARG A 179 13.21 -0.14 -3.66
CA ARG A 179 13.11 -0.88 -4.91
C ARG A 179 13.73 -2.26 -4.74
N ALA A 180 12.94 -3.30 -4.99
CA ALA A 180 13.37 -4.68 -5.08
C ALA A 180 13.69 -5.01 -6.54
N ALA A 181 14.95 -5.17 -6.92
CA ALA A 181 15.33 -5.60 -8.27
C ALA A 181 15.50 -7.13 -8.32
N PHE A 182 15.02 -7.75 -9.40
CA PHE A 182 15.06 -9.21 -9.57
C PHE A 182 16.01 -9.56 -10.72
N LEU A 183 17.07 -10.29 -10.40
CA LEU A 183 18.11 -10.67 -11.33
C LEU A 183 18.14 -12.18 -11.49
N GLU A 184 18.40 -12.66 -12.71
CA GLU A 184 18.69 -14.06 -12.90
C GLU A 184 19.99 -14.40 -12.19
N ARG A 185 19.97 -15.46 -11.38
CA ARG A 185 21.18 -15.97 -10.76
C ARG A 185 22.12 -16.43 -11.87
N THR A 186 23.27 -15.76 -11.98
CA THR A 186 24.33 -16.22 -12.86
C THR A 186 25.14 -17.25 -12.10
N ASP A 187 24.99 -18.53 -12.44
CA ASP A 187 25.87 -19.56 -11.89
C ASP A 187 27.29 -19.28 -12.39
N ILE A 188 28.18 -18.83 -11.49
CA ILE A 188 29.62 -18.87 -11.75
C ILE A 188 30.00 -20.35 -11.73
N PRO A 189 30.51 -20.93 -12.83
CA PRO A 189 31.00 -22.29 -12.81
C PRO A 189 32.07 -22.41 -11.73
N GLN A 190 31.85 -23.34 -10.80
CA GLN A 190 32.81 -23.69 -9.78
C GLN A 190 33.98 -24.43 -10.45
N GLN A 191 34.86 -23.68 -11.12
CA GLN A 191 36.13 -24.19 -11.62
C GLN A 191 37.30 -23.63 -10.80
N ALA A 192 38.19 -24.56 -10.46
CA ALA A 192 39.53 -24.40 -9.90
C ALA A 192 39.61 -23.98 -8.42
N ARG A 193 39.49 -24.99 -7.55
CA ARG A 193 40.54 -25.28 -6.55
C ARG A 193 40.75 -26.78 -6.48
N GLU A 194 41.62 -27.27 -7.35
CA GLU A 194 42.49 -28.41 -7.05
C GLU A 194 43.57 -27.98 -6.06
#